data_AF-A0A502ID91-F1
#
_entry.id   AF-A0A502ID91-F1
#
_cell.length_a   1.000
_cell.length_b   1.000
_cell.length_c   1.000
_cell.angle_alpha   90.00
_cell.angle_beta   90.00
_cell.angle_gamma   90.00
#
_symmetry.space_group_name_H-M   'P 1'
#
loop_
_entity.id
_entity.type
_entity.pdbx_description
1 polymer ?
#
loop_
_entity_poly.entity_id
_entity_poly.type
_entity_poly.pdbx_seq_one_letter_code
_entity_poly.pdbx_strand_id
1 'polypeptide(L)' 'MAYRSKRTVKEHVYEDTLVWQCTACNCWSRKEFIIVEDPRCPLCNSKMEEEMKNIRIE' A
#
# COMPACT_ATOMS: atom_id res chain seq x y z
N MET A 1 -2.75 -40.48 17.88
CA MET A 1 -3.73 -39.40 17.72
C MET A 1 -3.09 -38.29 16.90
N ALA A 2 -3.61 -37.99 15.71
CA ALA A 2 -3.00 -37.03 14.79
C ALA A 2 -3.38 -35.59 15.19
N TYR A 3 -2.43 -34.81 15.68
CA TYR A 3 -2.60 -33.40 16.02
C TYR A 3 -2.64 -32.55 14.74
N ARG A 4 -3.83 -32.35 14.18
CA ARG A 4 -4.03 -31.46 13.03
C ARG A 4 -3.95 -30.01 13.52
N SER A 5 -2.77 -29.42 13.44
CA SER A 5 -2.53 -27.99 13.65
C SER A 5 -3.49 -27.19 12.76
N LYS A 6 -4.49 -26.54 13.38
CA LYS A 6 -5.37 -25.59 12.70
C LYS A 6 -4.52 -24.37 12.36
N ARG A 7 -4.02 -24.30 11.12
CA ARG A 7 -3.46 -23.07 10.57
C ARG A 7 -4.62 -22.07 10.54
N THR A 8 -4.65 -21.14 11.49
CA THR A 8 -5.53 -19.99 11.46
C THR A 8 -5.15 -19.18 10.21
N VAL A 9 -5.99 -19.28 9.18
CA VAL A 9 -5.92 -18.41 8.02
C VAL A 9 -6.23 -17.01 8.54
N LYS A 10 -5.21 -16.17 8.72
CA LYS A 10 -5.43 -14.76 9.01
C LYS A 10 -6.14 -14.18 7.79
N GLU A 11 -7.41 -13.86 7.95
CA GLU A 11 -8.20 -13.21 6.91
C GLU A 11 -7.48 -11.92 6.51
N HIS A 12 -7.28 -11.75 5.21
CA HIS A 12 -6.59 -10.59 4.68
C HIS A 12 -7.60 -9.44 4.68
N VAL A 13 -7.45 -8.49 5.60
CA VAL A 13 -8.31 -7.31 5.65
C VAL A 13 -7.85 -6.36 4.54
N TYR A 14 -8.77 -6.01 3.66
CA TYR A 14 -8.55 -5.02 2.62
C TYR A 14 -9.35 -3.78 2.98
N GLU A 15 -8.70 -2.62 2.95
CA GLU A 15 -9.33 -1.34 3.25
C GLU A 15 -8.79 -0.27 2.30
N ASP A 16 -9.61 0.74 2.05
CA ASP A 16 -9.28 1.86 1.19
C ASP A 16 -8.36 2.80 1.94
N THR A 17 -7.12 2.88 1.48
CA THR A 17 -6.10 3.75 2.07
C THR A 17 -5.72 4.84 1.09
N LEU A 18 -5.39 6.02 1.62
CA LEU A 18 -4.78 7.08 0.83
C LEU A 18 -3.33 6.70 0.50
N VAL A 19 -3.03 6.67 -0.79
CA VAL A 19 -1.70 6.37 -1.31
C VAL A 19 -1.23 7.50 -2.22
N TRP A 20 0.08 7.68 -2.29
CA TRP A 20 0.74 8.43 -3.34
C TRP A 20 0.94 7.51 -4.53
N GLN A 21 0.22 7.74 -5.61
CA GLN A 21 0.37 7.02 -6.87
C GLN A 21 1.23 7.86 -7.83
N CYS A 22 2.28 7.24 -8.40
CA CYS A 22 3.08 7.92 -9.41
C CYS A 22 2.32 8.03 -10.73
N THR A 23 2.40 9.20 -11.37
CA THR A 23 1.77 9.48 -12.68
C THR A 23 2.49 8.83 -13.87
N ALA A 24 3.82 8.65 -13.76
CA ALA A 24 4.64 8.10 -14.83
C ALA A 24 4.95 6.60 -14.71
N CYS A 25 4.74 5.97 -13.55
CA CYS A 25 5.07 4.56 -13.33
C CYS A 25 4.12 3.90 -12.33
N ASN A 26 4.17 2.58 -12.21
CA ASN A 26 3.31 1.80 -11.30
C ASN A 26 3.77 1.84 -9.83
N CYS A 27 4.62 2.79 -9.45
CA CYS A 27 5.06 2.98 -8.07
C CYS A 27 3.96 3.67 -7.27
N TRP A 28 3.72 3.18 -6.06
CA TRP A 28 2.88 3.86 -5.09
C TRP A 28 3.38 3.62 -3.68
N SER A 29 3.07 4.53 -2.77
CA SER A 29 3.39 4.44 -1.35
C SER A 29 2.21 4.90 -0.52
N ARG A 30 2.07 4.46 0.73
CA ARG A 30 1.02 4.98 1.61
C ARG A 30 1.27 6.45 1.93
N LYS A 31 0.21 7.25 1.99
CA LYS A 31 0.29 8.67 2.35
C LYS A 31 0.90 8.87 3.75
N GLU A 32 0.60 7.96 4.68
CA GLU A 32 1.08 7.99 6.07
C GLU A 32 2.61 7.96 6.21
N PHE A 33 3.33 7.38 5.25
CA PHE A 33 4.79 7.31 5.30
C PHE A 33 5.48 8.54 4.71
N ILE A 34 4.72 9.40 4.03
CA ILE A 34 5.25 10.56 3.30
C ILE A 34 4.59 11.81 3.85
N ILE A 35 5.36 12.57 4.64
CA ILE A 35 4.92 13.81 5.32
C ILE A 35 5.08 15.04 4.41
N VAL A 36 5.68 14.86 3.23
CA VAL A 36 5.94 15.93 2.25
C VAL A 36 4.71 16.14 1.38
N GLU A 37 4.35 17.40 1.11
CA GLU A 37 3.17 17.77 0.32
C GLU A 37 3.27 17.43 -1.18
N ASP A 38 4.48 17.50 -1.77
CA ASP A 38 4.71 17.15 -3.18
C ASP A 38 5.86 16.12 -3.27
N PRO A 39 5.57 14.83 -2.99
CA PRO A 39 6.57 13.80 -3.08
C PRO A 39 6.90 13.46 -4.53
N ARG A 40 8.20 13.30 -4.79
CA ARG A 40 8.70 12.77 -6.06
C ARG A 40 8.94 11.28 -5.95
N CYS A 41 8.58 10.55 -7.00
CA CYS A 41 8.81 9.11 -7.06
C CYS A 41 10.32 8.81 -6.99
N PRO A 42 10.79 7.94 -6.07
CA PRO A 42 12.22 7.62 -5.95
C PRO A 42 12.77 6.82 -7.14
N LEU A 43 11.90 6.25 -7.98
CA LEU A 43 12.29 5.43 -9.13
C LEU A 43 12.44 6.25 -10.42
N CYS A 44 11.50 7.15 -10.69
CA CYS A 44 11.46 7.93 -11.95
C CYS A 44 11.50 9.44 -11.75
N ASN A 45 11.57 9.93 -10.50
CA ASN A 45 11.60 11.34 -10.12
C ASN A 45 10.40 12.18 -10.61
N SER A 46 9.34 11.53 -11.06
CA SER A 46 8.09 12.17 -11.48
C SER A 46 7.21 12.54 -10.28
N LYS A 47 6.23 13.41 -10.50
CA LYS A 47 5.26 13.80 -9.48
C LYS A 47 4.37 12.63 -9.10
N MET A 48 4.04 12.54 -7.81
CA MET A 48 3.04 11.61 -7.30
C MET A 48 1.76 12.37 -6.94
N GLU A 49 0.62 11.71 -7.14
CA GLU A 49 -0.71 12.24 -6.86
C GLU A 49 -1.38 11.38 -5.78
N GLU A 50 -2.28 11.99 -5.01
CA GLU A 50 -3.04 11.27 -3.99
C GLU A 50 -4.18 10.48 -4.65
N GLU A 51 -4.22 9.17 -4.39
CA GLU A 51 -5.27 8.27 -4.88
C GLU A 51 -5.75 7.38 -3.73
N MET A 52 -7.04 7.02 -3.72
CA MET A 52 -7.54 5.98 -2.81
C MET A 52 -7.34 4.61 -3.44
N LYS A 53 -6.64 3.74 -2.73
CA LYS A 53 -6.36 2.38 -3.19
C LYS A 53 -6.75 1.36 -2.15
N ASN A 54 -7.52 0.37 -2.59
CA ASN A 54 -7.87 -0.78 -1.78
C ASN A 54 -6.64 -1.69 -1.65
N ILE A 55 -5.98 -1.61 -0.50
CA ILE A 55 -4.77 -2.39 -0.24
C ILE A 55 -5.00 -3.32 0.94
N ARG A 56 -4.25 -4.41 0.94
CA ARG A 56 -4.23 -5.30 2.09
C ARG A 56 -3.52 -4.60 3.25
N ILE A 57 -4.22 -4.50 4.37
CA ILE A 57 -3.68 -4.04 5.63
C ILE A 57 -3.36 -5.28 6.45
N GLU A 58 -2.09 -5.42 6.87
CA GLU A 58 -1.62 -6.49 7.74
C GLU A 58 -1.35 -5.96 9.15
#